data_AF-A0A2V6ACS1-F1
#
_entry.id   AF-A0A2V6ACS1-F1
#
_cell.length_a   1.000
_cell.length_b   1.000
_cell.length_c   1.000
_cell.angle_alpha   90.00
_cell.angle_beta   90.00
_cell.angle_gamma   90.00
#
_symmetry.space_group_name_H-M   'P 1'
#
loop_
_entity.id
_entity.type
_entity.pdbx_description
1 polymer ?
#
loop_
_entity_poly.entity_id
_entity_poly.type
_entity_poly.pdbx_seq_one_letter_code
_entity_poly.pdbx_strand_id
1 'polypeptide(L)' 'MTKFDLRREDCVKGMARLPNEHVDLVVTSPPYNLGVDYRKYSDR' A
#
# COMPACT_ATOMS: atom_id res chain seq x y z
N MET A 1 10.79 11.23 -19.73
CA MET A 1 10.65 9.75 -19.77
C MET A 1 10.14 9.30 -18.42
N THR A 2 9.05 8.54 -18.37
CA THR A 2 8.44 8.07 -17.12
C THR A 2 9.34 7.05 -16.43
N LYS A 3 9.48 7.13 -15.10
CA LYS A 3 10.24 6.19 -14.27
C LYS A 3 9.31 5.53 -13.25
N PHE A 4 9.57 4.26 -12.96
CA PHE A 4 8.81 3.49 -11.96
C PHE A 4 9.76 2.89 -10.93
N ASP A 5 9.40 2.97 -9.64
CA ASP A 5 10.05 2.26 -8.52
C ASP A 5 9.01 1.29 -7.94
N LEU A 6 9.33 -0.01 -7.91
CA LEU A 6 8.45 -1.07 -7.44
C LEU A 6 9.11 -1.80 -6.27
N ARG A 7 8.41 -1.86 -5.13
CA ARG A 7 8.91 -2.50 -3.90
C ARG A 7 7.94 -3.56 -3.40
N ARG A 8 8.44 -4.78 -3.17
CA ARG A 8 7.67 -5.89 -2.60
C ARG A 8 8.02 -6.04 -1.12
N GLU A 9 7.33 -5.28 -0.28
CA GLU A 9 7.55 -5.25 1.16
C GLU A 9 6.28 -4.91 1.93
N ASP A 10 6.35 -4.98 3.25
CA ASP A 10 5.33 -4.42 4.15
C ASP A 10 5.22 -2.90 3.92
N CYS A 11 4.01 -2.41 3.62
CA CYS A 11 3.82 -1.03 3.18
C CYS A 11 4.15 -0.01 4.27
N VAL A 12 3.87 -0.31 5.54
CA VAL A 12 4.14 0.60 6.66
C VAL A 12 5.65 0.76 6.86
N LYS A 13 6.39 -0.36 6.90
CA LYS A 13 7.85 -0.34 7.01
C LYS A 13 8.52 0.30 5.80
N GLY A 14 7.97 0.09 4.60
CA GLY A 14 8.45 0.69 3.35
C GLY A 14 8.30 2.21 3.34
N MET A 15 7.08 2.68 3.60
CA MET A 15 6.75 4.10 3.59
C MET A 15 7.47 4.88 4.70
N ALA A 16 7.71 4.27 5.86
CA ALA A 16 8.42 4.91 6.97
C ALA A 16 9.86 5.33 6.64
N ARG A 17 10.45 4.84 5.54
CA ARG A 17 11.79 5.22 5.08
C ARG A 17 11.77 6.39 4.09
N LEU A 18 10.60 6.81 3.62
CA LEU A 18 10.48 7.97 2.75
C LEU A 18 10.69 9.25 3.58
N PRO A 19 11.31 10.30 3.00
CA PRO A 19 11.35 11.60 3.65
C PRO A 19 9.93 12.14 3.89
N ASN A 20 9.80 12.99 4.90
CA ASN A 20 8.55 13.74 5.12
C ASN A 20 8.21 14.57 3.88
N GLU A 21 6.91 14.71 3.59
CA GLU A 21 6.38 15.56 2.51
C GLU A 21 6.95 15.21 1.11
N HIS A 22 7.33 13.95 0.88
CA HIS A 22 7.97 13.52 -0.36
C HIS A 22 7.02 12.98 -1.44
N VAL A 23 5.73 12.82 -1.13
CA VAL A 23 4.73 12.21 -2.03
C VAL A 23 3.59 13.17 -2.27
N ASP A 24 3.35 13.53 -3.54
CA ASP A 24 2.28 14.47 -3.94
C ASP A 24 0.88 13.84 -3.91
N LEU A 25 0.78 12.54 -4.22
CA LEU A 25 -0.48 11.82 -4.34
C LEU A 25 -0.35 10.38 -3.87
N VAL A 26 -1.33 9.93 -3.09
CA VAL A 26 -1.46 8.55 -2.65
C VAL A 26 -2.75 7.96 -3.23
N VAL A 27 -2.63 6.82 -3.90
CA VAL A 27 -3.76 5.96 -4.28
C VAL A 27 -3.58 4.64 -3.55
N THR A 28 -4.59 4.21 -2.82
CA THR A 28 -4.53 3.01 -1.99
C THR A 28 -5.81 2.20 -2.08
N SER A 29 -5.69 0.88 -1.92
CA SER A 29 -6.81 -0.07 -1.76
C SER A 29 -6.52 -0.96 -0.55
N PRO A 30 -6.60 -0.42 0.67
CA PRO A 30 -6.25 -1.15 1.88
C PRO A 30 -7.27 -2.27 2.17
N PRO A 31 -6.97 -3.19 3.10
CA PRO A 31 -7.99 -4.08 3.66
C PRO A 31 -9.11 -3.26 4.27
N TYR A 32 -10.35 -3.51 3.85
CA TYR A 32 -11.52 -2.79 4.35
C TYR A 32 -12.20 -3.48 5.53
N ASN A 33 -11.80 -4.72 5.85
CA ASN A 33 -12.34 -5.51 6.96
C ASN A 33 -13.88 -5.57 6.95
N LEU A 34 -14.47 -5.84 5.79
CA LEU A 34 -15.92 -5.85 5.59
C LEU A 34 -16.55 -7.21 5.90
N GLY A 35 -15.76 -8.25 6.19
CA GLY A 35 -16.24 -9.60 6.43
C GLY A 35 -16.86 -10.26 5.20
N VAL A 36 -16.42 -9.83 4.01
CA VAL A 36 -16.86 -10.39 2.71
C VAL A 36 -15.83 -11.39 2.21
N ASP A 37 -16.26 -12.34 1.37
CA ASP A 37 -15.35 -13.34 0.82
C ASP A 37 -14.35 -12.72 -0.18
N TYR A 38 -13.18 -12.33 0.32
CA TYR A 38 -12.06 -11.98 -0.54
C TYR A 38 -11.38 -13.27 -1.03
N ARG A 39 -11.09 -13.35 -2.33
CA ARG A 39 -10.46 -14.54 -2.96
C ARG A 39 -9.10 -14.93 -2.37
N LYS A 40 -8.38 -14.00 -1.74
CA LYS A 40 -6.98 -14.19 -1.33
C LYS A 40 -6.71 -13.92 0.15
N TYR A 41 -7.66 -13.35 0.89
CA TYR A 41 -7.43 -12.87 2.25
C TYR A 41 -8.67 -13.13 3.10
N SER A 42 -8.50 -13.69 4.30
CA SER A 42 -9.57 -13.73 5.30
C SER A 42 -9.42 -12.50 6.18
N ASP A 43 -10.41 -11.63 6.17
CA ASP A 43 -10.52 -10.49 7.10
C ASP A 43 -11.43 -10.79 8.29
N ARG A 44 -11.91 -12.04 8.39
CA ARG A 44 -12.57 -12.63 9.54
C ARG A 44 -11.58 -13.35 10.44
#